data_AF-A0A842TEH2-F1
#
_entry.id   AF-A0A842TEH2-F1
#
_cell.length_a   1.000
_cell.length_b   1.000
_cell.length_c   1.000
_cell.angle_alpha   90.00
_cell.angle_beta   90.00
_cell.angle_gamma   90.00
#
_symmetry.space_group_name_H-M   'P 1'
#
loop_
_entity.id
_entity.type
_entity.pdbx_description
1 polymer ?
#
loop_
_entity_poly.entity_id
_entity_poly.type
_entity_poly.pdbx_seq_one_letter_code
_entity_poly.pdbx_strand_id
1 'polypeptide(L)'
;MSIEWVEIEEKPDKKHKIQGIQLLDLRTKINDLESQISSFRKDSKEKEQQIQRLKNELERTNKDLASKKEKMNTLEKEFEQSNEEIERLKSEKASLSDKVEDLQSKNKNLEEEIIEKESLISQQRKEFNELKEDLESTKSYSEEKISSLSSELEELINQKDEKINKIRAELDTETSKMKEEMLSKEKEIMDLKVQLSEKESITEELVHQVENYKVELDHTKESPRIIVKIKDIMEHKGFLSDKELEKILQSTE
;
A
#
# COMPACT_ATOMS: atom_id res chain seq x y z
N MET A 1 -76.46 -131.09 -39.39
CA MET A 1 -76.54 -131.07 -40.86
C MET A 1 -76.06 -129.69 -41.30
N SER A 2 -75.01 -129.63 -42.10
CA SER A 2 -74.57 -128.40 -42.74
C SER A 2 -75.28 -128.29 -44.09
N ILE A 3 -75.65 -127.07 -44.49
CA ILE A 3 -76.13 -126.84 -45.85
C ILE A 3 -74.95 -127.14 -46.79
N GLU A 4 -75.15 -128.01 -47.78
CA GLU A 4 -74.14 -128.33 -48.79
C GLU A 4 -74.07 -127.20 -49.82
N TRP A 5 -73.51 -126.07 -49.39
CA TRP A 5 -73.41 -124.84 -50.20
C TRP A 5 -72.71 -125.08 -51.54
N VAL A 6 -71.76 -126.01 -51.58
CA VAL A 6 -70.99 -126.37 -52.78
C VAL A 6 -71.87 -126.98 -53.88
N GLU A 7 -72.84 -127.86 -53.54
CA GLU A 7 -73.78 -128.41 -54.53
C GLU A 7 -74.81 -127.38 -55.03
N ILE A 8 -75.12 -126.38 -54.20
CA ILE A 8 -76.07 -125.30 -54.53
C ILE A 8 -75.39 -124.27 -55.45
N GLU A 9 -74.11 -123.97 -55.25
CA GLU A 9 -73.31 -123.10 -56.13
C GLU A 9 -73.12 -123.69 -57.53
N GLU A 10 -72.95 -125.02 -57.66
CA GLU A 10 -72.77 -125.67 -58.97
C GLU A 10 -74.06 -125.75 -59.81
N LYS A 11 -75.25 -125.80 -59.18
CA LYS A 11 -76.56 -125.92 -59.85
C LYS A 11 -77.65 -125.09 -59.14
N PRO A 12 -77.67 -123.76 -59.33
CA PRO A 12 -78.57 -122.85 -58.62
C PRO A 12 -80.05 -123.01 -59.01
N ASP A 13 -80.34 -123.51 -60.21
CA ASP A 13 -81.71 -123.61 -60.73
C ASP A 13 -82.47 -124.89 -60.30
N LYS A 14 -81.82 -125.81 -59.57
CA LYS A 14 -82.48 -127.03 -59.04
C LYS A 14 -83.15 -126.76 -57.69
N LYS A 15 -84.29 -127.43 -57.43
CA LYS A 15 -84.97 -127.36 -56.13
C LYS A 15 -84.19 -128.15 -55.08
N HIS A 16 -83.69 -127.46 -54.07
CA HIS A 16 -82.96 -128.04 -52.93
C HIS A 16 -83.82 -128.00 -51.65
N LYS A 17 -83.88 -129.09 -50.88
CA LYS A 17 -84.66 -129.18 -49.64
C LYS A 17 -83.79 -128.77 -48.45
N ILE A 18 -84.01 -127.57 -47.92
CA ILE A 18 -83.29 -127.03 -46.75
C ILE A 18 -84.18 -127.15 -45.51
N GLN A 19 -83.59 -127.38 -44.33
CA GLN A 19 -84.34 -127.39 -43.08
C GLN A 19 -84.72 -125.96 -42.67
N GLY A 20 -86.00 -125.70 -42.39
CA GLY A 20 -86.47 -124.36 -41.99
C GLY A 20 -85.76 -123.77 -40.77
N ILE A 21 -85.22 -124.62 -39.87
CA ILE A 21 -84.43 -124.21 -38.70
C ILE A 21 -83.09 -123.57 -39.12
N GLN A 22 -82.42 -124.10 -40.15
CA GLN A 22 -81.14 -123.56 -40.63
C GLN A 22 -81.32 -122.19 -41.30
N LEU A 23 -82.42 -122.02 -42.06
CA LEU A 23 -82.79 -120.72 -42.64
C LEU A 23 -83.12 -119.69 -41.56
N LEU A 24 -83.75 -120.12 -40.46
CA LEU A 24 -84.06 -119.25 -39.33
C LEU A 24 -82.79 -118.79 -38.60
N ASP A 25 -81.81 -119.67 -38.40
CA ASP A 25 -80.52 -119.35 -37.77
C ASP A 25 -79.66 -118.41 -38.63
N LEU A 26 -79.68 -118.59 -39.96
CA LEU A 26 -79.06 -117.63 -40.86
C LEU A 26 -79.75 -116.26 -40.81
N ARG A 27 -81.09 -116.23 -40.72
CA ARG A 27 -81.85 -114.99 -40.59
C ARG A 27 -81.56 -114.26 -39.28
N THR A 28 -81.47 -114.97 -38.15
CA THR A 28 -81.09 -114.35 -36.87
C THR A 28 -79.68 -113.79 -36.93
N LYS A 29 -78.74 -114.52 -37.54
CA LYS A 29 -77.37 -114.03 -37.74
C LYS A 29 -77.29 -112.83 -38.68
N ILE A 30 -78.05 -112.80 -39.78
CA ILE A 30 -78.14 -111.66 -40.68
C ILE A 30 -78.69 -110.44 -39.94
N ASN A 31 -79.79 -110.59 -39.19
CA ASN A 31 -80.37 -109.49 -38.40
C ASN A 31 -79.39 -108.94 -37.35
N ASP A 32 -78.63 -109.82 -36.69
CA ASP A 32 -77.61 -109.42 -35.72
C ASP A 32 -76.47 -108.65 -36.41
N LEU A 33 -75.98 -109.15 -37.54
CA LEU A 33 -74.97 -108.47 -38.36
C LEU A 33 -75.46 -107.12 -38.90
N GLU A 34 -76.71 -107.02 -39.33
CA GLU A 34 -77.32 -105.75 -39.77
C GLU A 34 -77.41 -104.74 -38.62
N SER A 35 -77.78 -105.20 -37.43
CA SER A 35 -77.78 -104.38 -36.21
C SER A 35 -76.38 -103.88 -35.86
N GLN A 36 -75.37 -104.76 -35.91
CA GLN A 36 -73.96 -104.41 -35.70
C GLN A 36 -73.44 -103.43 -36.76
N ILE A 37 -73.78 -103.61 -38.04
CA ILE A 37 -73.40 -102.68 -39.11
C ILE A 37 -74.02 -101.30 -38.87
N SER A 38 -75.28 -101.26 -38.44
CA SER A 38 -75.97 -100.00 -38.12
C SER A 38 -75.31 -99.27 -36.94
N SER A 39 -74.96 -100.00 -35.86
CA SER A 39 -74.25 -99.40 -34.72
C SER A 39 -72.85 -98.92 -35.12
N PHE A 40 -72.07 -99.73 -35.85
CA PHE A 40 -70.75 -99.31 -36.33
C PHE A 40 -70.79 -98.09 -37.25
N ARG A 41 -71.81 -97.96 -38.10
CA ARG A 41 -72.01 -96.76 -38.92
C ARG A 41 -72.27 -95.52 -38.08
N LYS A 42 -73.08 -95.64 -37.03
CA LYS A 42 -73.35 -94.54 -36.10
C LYS A 42 -72.06 -94.12 -35.38
N ASP A 43 -71.32 -95.08 -34.83
CA ASP A 43 -70.06 -94.81 -34.13
C ASP A 43 -69.00 -94.19 -35.06
N SER A 44 -68.90 -94.66 -36.30
CA SER A 44 -67.99 -94.09 -37.29
C SER A 44 -68.33 -92.63 -37.59
N LYS A 45 -69.62 -92.29 -37.73
CA LYS A 45 -70.07 -90.91 -37.93
C LYS A 45 -69.78 -90.01 -36.73
N GLU A 46 -69.98 -90.52 -35.51
CA GLU A 46 -69.66 -89.78 -34.28
C GLU A 46 -68.16 -89.53 -34.15
N LYS A 47 -67.31 -90.52 -34.42
CA LYS A 47 -65.85 -90.38 -34.45
C LYS A 47 -65.39 -89.38 -35.50
N GLU A 48 -65.98 -89.39 -36.69
CA GLU A 48 -65.67 -88.41 -37.75
C GLU A 48 -65.96 -86.98 -37.29
N GLN A 49 -67.11 -86.75 -36.62
CA GLN A 49 -67.44 -85.44 -36.06
C GLN A 49 -66.46 -85.01 -34.96
N GLN A 50 -66.02 -85.94 -34.10
CA GLN A 50 -65.01 -85.67 -33.08
C GLN A 50 -63.67 -85.29 -33.71
N ILE A 51 -63.23 -86.01 -34.74
CA ILE A 51 -61.99 -85.70 -35.48
C ILE A 51 -62.05 -84.28 -36.05
N GLN A 52 -63.17 -83.88 -36.65
CA GLN A 52 -63.32 -82.51 -37.19
C GLN A 52 -63.27 -81.45 -36.09
N ARG A 53 -63.89 -81.69 -34.93
CA ARG A 53 -63.81 -80.76 -33.78
C ARG A 53 -62.39 -80.61 -33.28
N LEU A 54 -61.70 -81.72 -33.03
CA LEU A 54 -60.31 -81.75 -32.57
C LEU A 54 -59.38 -81.05 -33.57
N LYS A 55 -59.61 -81.23 -34.87
CA LYS A 55 -58.84 -80.55 -35.92
C LYS A 55 -58.99 -79.03 -35.85
N ASN A 56 -60.21 -78.53 -35.66
CA ASN A 56 -60.47 -77.10 -35.53
C ASN A 56 -59.88 -76.51 -34.24
N GLU A 57 -59.95 -77.24 -33.13
CA GLU A 57 -59.33 -76.84 -31.86
C GLU A 57 -57.80 -76.79 -31.96
N LEU A 58 -57.20 -77.78 -32.61
CA LEU A 58 -55.76 -77.81 -32.89
C LEU A 58 -55.33 -76.60 -33.72
N GLU A 59 -56.08 -76.25 -34.77
CA GLU A 59 -55.77 -75.10 -35.61
C GLU A 59 -55.87 -73.77 -34.82
N ARG A 60 -56.90 -73.61 -33.99
CA ARG A 60 -57.04 -72.44 -33.10
C ARG A 60 -55.88 -72.34 -32.12
N THR A 61 -55.54 -73.44 -31.47
CA THR A 61 -54.44 -73.50 -30.50
C THR A 61 -53.10 -73.17 -31.15
N ASN A 62 -52.87 -73.63 -32.38
CA ASN A 62 -51.66 -73.30 -33.14
C ASN A 62 -51.58 -71.80 -33.49
N LYS A 63 -52.70 -71.17 -33.85
CA LYS A 63 -52.74 -69.72 -34.09
C LYS A 63 -52.47 -68.92 -32.82
N ASP A 64 -53.07 -69.32 -31.69
CA ASP A 64 -52.83 -68.69 -30.41
C ASP A 64 -51.37 -68.83 -29.96
N LEU A 65 -50.78 -70.02 -30.11
CA LEU A 65 -49.38 -70.29 -29.80
C LEU A 65 -48.46 -69.40 -30.64
N ALA A 66 -48.71 -69.27 -31.94
CA ALA A 66 -47.94 -68.38 -32.81
C ALA A 66 -48.03 -66.92 -32.34
N SER A 67 -49.23 -66.43 -32.03
CA SER A 67 -49.42 -65.06 -31.54
C SER A 67 -48.72 -64.79 -30.20
N LYS A 68 -48.72 -65.76 -29.29
CA LYS A 68 -48.03 -65.66 -28.00
C LYS A 68 -46.51 -65.66 -28.19
N LYS A 69 -46.00 -66.44 -29.14
CA LYS A 69 -44.57 -66.47 -29.47
C LYS A 69 -44.08 -65.13 -30.01
N GLU A 70 -44.85 -64.49 -30.89
CA GLU A 70 -44.52 -63.15 -31.38
C GLU A 70 -44.51 -62.11 -30.25
N LYS A 71 -45.50 -62.13 -29.36
CA LYS A 71 -45.53 -61.24 -28.19
C LYS A 71 -44.33 -61.46 -27.25
N MET A 72 -43.94 -62.72 -27.05
CA MET A 72 -42.77 -63.07 -26.24
C MET A 72 -41.48 -62.50 -26.84
N ASN A 73 -41.28 -62.65 -28.15
CA ASN A 73 -40.13 -62.08 -28.85
C ASN A 73 -40.07 -60.54 -28.74
N THR A 74 -41.22 -59.87 -28.79
CA THR A 74 -41.27 -58.41 -28.61
C THR A 74 -40.91 -58.01 -27.19
N LEU A 75 -41.48 -58.69 -26.19
CA LEU A 75 -41.17 -58.44 -24.77
C LEU A 75 -39.70 -58.70 -24.44
N GLU A 76 -39.08 -59.73 -25.03
CA GLU A 76 -37.65 -59.99 -24.88
C GLU A 76 -36.80 -58.84 -25.40
N LYS A 77 -37.16 -58.26 -26.56
CA LYS A 77 -36.45 -57.09 -27.11
C LYS A 77 -36.62 -55.84 -26.26
N GLU A 78 -37.84 -55.57 -25.78
CA GLU A 78 -38.11 -54.44 -24.89
C GLU A 78 -37.35 -54.58 -23.56
N PHE A 79 -37.27 -55.81 -23.03
CA PHE A 79 -36.51 -56.12 -21.82
C PHE A 79 -35.01 -55.85 -22.02
N GLU A 80 -34.43 -56.30 -23.13
CA GLU A 80 -33.01 -56.06 -23.43
C GLU A 80 -32.72 -54.55 -23.56
N GLN A 81 -33.57 -53.81 -24.28
CA GLN A 81 -33.43 -52.34 -24.42
C GLN A 81 -33.52 -51.63 -23.07
N SER A 82 -34.47 -52.03 -22.21
CA SER A 82 -34.59 -51.46 -20.88
C SER A 82 -33.35 -51.75 -20.02
N ASN A 83 -32.76 -52.94 -20.17
CA ASN A 83 -31.56 -53.31 -19.45
C ASN A 83 -30.34 -52.50 -19.92
N GLU A 84 -30.19 -52.27 -21.23
CA GLU A 84 -29.16 -51.38 -21.77
C GLU A 84 -29.30 -49.94 -21.24
N GLU A 85 -30.53 -49.42 -21.16
CA GLU A 85 -30.78 -48.08 -20.61
C GLU A 85 -30.44 -47.99 -19.11
N ILE A 86 -30.75 -49.02 -18.33
CA ILE A 86 -30.39 -49.11 -16.92
C ILE A 86 -28.86 -49.04 -16.75
N GLU A 87 -28.10 -49.79 -17.55
CA GLU A 87 -26.63 -49.77 -17.47
C GLU A 87 -26.06 -48.41 -17.87
N ARG A 88 -26.62 -47.75 -18.90
CA ARG A 88 -26.26 -46.39 -19.26
C ARG A 88 -26.50 -45.41 -18.10
N LEU A 89 -27.70 -45.43 -17.52
CA LEU A 89 -28.05 -44.54 -16.40
C LEU A 89 -27.20 -44.79 -15.15
N LYS A 90 -26.81 -46.04 -14.88
CA LYS A 90 -25.86 -46.36 -13.81
C LYS A 90 -24.49 -45.73 -14.06
N SER A 91 -23.99 -45.80 -15.30
CA SER A 91 -22.69 -45.21 -15.66
C SER A 91 -22.71 -43.67 -15.53
N GLU A 92 -23.80 -43.03 -15.97
CA GLU A 92 -23.97 -41.58 -15.85
C GLU A 92 -24.07 -41.15 -14.37
N LYS A 93 -24.82 -41.90 -13.55
CA LYS A 93 -24.91 -41.66 -12.11
C LYS A 93 -23.55 -41.75 -11.43
N ALA A 94 -22.72 -42.74 -11.79
CA ALA A 94 -21.38 -42.87 -11.25
C ALA A 94 -20.50 -41.66 -11.61
N SER A 95 -20.49 -41.26 -12.89
CA SER A 95 -19.74 -40.09 -13.34
C SER A 95 -20.20 -38.78 -12.68
N LEU A 96 -21.50 -38.60 -12.48
CA LEU A 96 -22.04 -37.45 -11.76
C LEU A 96 -21.64 -37.48 -10.28
N SER A 97 -21.61 -38.65 -9.64
CA SER A 97 -21.13 -38.81 -8.26
C SER A 97 -19.68 -38.37 -8.12
N ASP A 98 -18.80 -38.84 -9.01
CA ASP A 98 -17.37 -38.47 -9.01
C ASP A 98 -17.21 -36.95 -9.18
N LYS A 99 -18.01 -36.34 -10.06
CA LYS A 99 -17.98 -34.88 -10.28
C LYS A 99 -18.45 -34.09 -9.07
N VAL A 100 -19.44 -34.61 -8.33
CA VAL A 100 -19.90 -33.99 -7.08
C VAL A 100 -18.79 -34.04 -6.02
N GLU A 101 -18.09 -35.16 -5.88
CA GLU A 101 -16.98 -35.30 -4.94
C GLU A 101 -15.79 -34.37 -5.28
N ASP A 102 -15.45 -34.23 -6.56
CA ASP A 102 -14.41 -33.29 -7.01
C ASP A 102 -14.81 -31.83 -6.70
N LEU A 103 -16.07 -31.45 -6.98
CA LEU A 103 -16.57 -30.11 -6.68
C LEU A 103 -16.63 -29.82 -5.18
N GLN A 104 -17.01 -30.81 -4.35
CA GLN A 104 -16.98 -30.68 -2.90
C GLN A 104 -15.55 -30.48 -2.38
N SER A 105 -14.59 -31.23 -2.92
CA SER A 105 -13.18 -31.09 -2.55
C SER A 105 -12.62 -29.72 -2.93
N LYS A 106 -12.95 -29.22 -4.12
CA LYS A 106 -12.58 -27.86 -4.56
C LYS A 106 -13.19 -26.77 -3.70
N ASN A 107 -14.47 -26.89 -3.33
CA ASN A 107 -15.12 -25.94 -2.45
C ASN A 107 -14.45 -25.89 -1.08
N LYS A 108 -14.12 -27.05 -0.49
CA LYS A 108 -13.42 -27.10 0.78
C LYS A 108 -12.05 -26.39 0.71
N ASN A 109 -11.28 -26.63 -0.35
CA ASN A 109 -9.99 -25.97 -0.53
C ASN A 109 -10.15 -24.44 -0.68
N LEU A 110 -11.15 -23.98 -1.43
CA LEU A 110 -11.46 -22.56 -1.58
C LEU A 110 -11.89 -21.92 -0.26
N GLU A 111 -12.66 -22.62 0.57
CA GLU A 111 -13.04 -22.17 1.91
C GLU A 111 -11.81 -22.02 2.81
N GLU A 112 -10.88 -22.97 2.77
CA GLU A 112 -9.60 -22.89 3.50
C GLU A 112 -8.75 -21.70 3.04
N GLU A 113 -8.62 -21.46 1.72
CA GLU A 113 -7.92 -20.30 1.17
C GLU A 113 -8.56 -18.96 1.59
N ILE A 114 -9.90 -18.90 1.66
CA ILE A 114 -10.62 -17.70 2.11
C ILE A 114 -10.27 -17.42 3.58
N ILE A 115 -10.34 -18.42 4.45
CA ILE A 115 -10.01 -18.27 5.87
C ILE A 115 -8.57 -17.79 6.06
N GLU A 116 -7.61 -18.33 5.30
CA GLU A 116 -6.21 -17.91 5.35
C GLU A 116 -6.06 -16.43 4.93
N LYS A 117 -6.70 -16.03 3.82
CA LYS A 117 -6.66 -14.64 3.35
C LYS A 117 -7.33 -13.67 4.32
N GLU A 118 -8.44 -14.05 4.93
CA GLU A 118 -9.10 -13.24 5.96
C GLU A 118 -8.21 -13.04 7.18
N SER A 119 -7.50 -14.09 7.61
CA SER A 119 -6.51 -14.01 8.69
C SER A 119 -5.38 -13.05 8.35
N LEU A 120 -4.82 -13.15 7.13
CA LEU A 120 -3.75 -12.27 6.67
C LEU A 120 -4.20 -10.80 6.60
N ILE A 121 -5.42 -10.54 6.09
CA ILE A 121 -6.00 -9.18 6.04
C ILE A 121 -6.16 -8.63 7.46
N SER A 122 -6.62 -9.45 8.41
CA SER A 122 -6.76 -9.03 9.81
C SER A 122 -5.42 -8.65 10.43
N GLN A 123 -4.38 -9.46 10.20
CA GLN A 123 -3.02 -9.16 10.65
C GLN A 123 -2.49 -7.86 10.04
N GLN A 124 -2.59 -7.70 8.71
CA GLN A 124 -2.14 -6.49 8.03
C GLN A 124 -2.86 -5.23 8.51
N ARG A 125 -4.16 -5.32 8.81
CA ARG A 125 -4.90 -4.18 9.40
C ARG A 125 -4.39 -3.81 10.78
N LYS A 126 -4.02 -4.79 11.60
CA LYS A 126 -3.44 -4.55 12.91
C LYS A 126 -2.07 -3.86 12.79
N GLU A 127 -1.18 -4.39 11.97
CA GLU A 127 0.14 -3.79 11.70
C GLU A 127 0.02 -2.36 11.14
N PHE A 128 -0.94 -2.13 10.24
CA PHE A 128 -1.20 -0.80 9.69
C PHE A 128 -1.65 0.19 10.76
N ASN A 129 -2.52 -0.23 11.68
CA ASN A 129 -2.99 0.63 12.76
C ASN A 129 -1.86 0.94 13.76
N GLU A 130 -1.04 -0.05 14.13
CA GLU A 130 0.15 0.15 14.97
C GLU A 130 1.11 1.15 14.33
N LEU A 131 1.44 0.97 13.05
CA LEU A 131 2.32 1.90 12.32
C LEU A 131 1.74 3.31 12.23
N LYS A 132 0.42 3.43 12.11
CA LYS A 132 -0.27 4.72 12.08
C LYS A 132 -0.18 5.43 13.43
N GLU A 133 -0.34 4.71 14.54
CA GLU A 133 -0.19 5.25 15.90
C GLU A 133 1.27 5.67 16.17
N ASP A 134 2.23 4.86 15.75
CA ASP A 134 3.67 5.17 15.83
C ASP A 134 4.02 6.43 15.03
N LEU A 135 3.45 6.59 13.83
CA LEU A 135 3.65 7.77 13.01
C LEU A 135 3.08 9.04 13.67
N GLU A 136 1.86 8.96 14.21
CA GLU A 136 1.21 10.10 14.88
C GLU A 136 1.97 10.51 16.15
N SER A 137 2.42 9.54 16.95
CA SER A 137 3.22 9.81 18.15
C SER A 137 4.58 10.42 17.81
N THR A 138 5.27 9.91 16.78
CA THR A 138 6.55 10.46 16.31
C THR A 138 6.38 11.89 15.78
N LYS A 139 5.28 12.15 15.07
CA LYS A 139 4.95 13.48 14.57
C LYS A 139 4.71 14.46 15.73
N SER A 140 3.86 14.10 16.69
CA SER A 140 3.60 14.92 17.88
C SER A 140 4.88 15.23 18.65
N TYR A 141 5.72 14.22 18.89
CA TYR A 141 7.01 14.40 19.56
C TYR A 141 7.92 15.37 18.81
N SER A 142 7.98 15.24 17.48
CA SER A 142 8.80 16.11 16.63
C SER A 142 8.28 17.56 16.63
N GLU A 143 6.97 17.76 16.58
CA GLU A 143 6.33 19.08 16.65
C GLU A 143 6.59 19.76 18.00
N GLU A 144 6.45 19.03 19.12
CA GLU A 144 6.81 19.51 20.45
C GLU A 144 8.29 19.89 20.54
N LYS A 145 9.18 19.04 19.99
CA LYS A 145 10.62 19.31 20.01
C LYS A 145 10.97 20.55 19.19
N ILE A 146 10.39 20.73 18.01
CA ILE A 146 10.56 21.93 17.18
C ILE A 146 10.10 23.16 17.95
N SER A 147 8.90 23.14 18.53
CA SER A 147 8.36 24.25 19.31
C SER A 147 9.28 24.64 20.47
N SER A 148 9.77 23.65 21.22
CA SER A 148 10.69 23.88 22.34
C SER A 148 12.01 24.52 21.89
N LEU A 149 12.62 24.03 20.81
CA LEU A 149 13.85 24.58 20.26
C LEU A 149 13.66 25.98 19.68
N SER A 150 12.53 26.25 19.02
CA SER A 150 12.19 27.58 18.53
C SER A 150 12.09 28.59 19.67
N SER A 151 11.41 28.23 20.77
CA SER A 151 11.31 29.08 21.96
C SER A 151 12.67 29.35 22.60
N GLU A 152 13.51 28.32 22.74
CA GLU A 152 14.86 28.47 23.31
C GLU A 152 15.74 29.38 22.44
N LEU A 153 15.62 29.26 21.12
CA LEU A 153 16.37 30.08 20.17
C LEU A 153 15.92 31.55 20.20
N GLU A 154 14.61 31.81 20.32
CA GLU A 154 14.07 33.16 20.48
C GLU A 154 14.51 33.81 21.80
N GLU A 155 14.51 33.05 22.90
CA GLU A 155 15.03 33.53 24.19
C GLU A 155 16.53 33.88 24.08
N LEU A 156 17.32 33.03 23.42
CA LEU A 156 18.75 33.28 23.22
C LEU A 156 19.02 34.52 22.34
N ILE A 157 18.19 34.75 21.31
CA ILE A 157 18.25 35.97 20.49
C ILE A 157 17.98 37.19 21.36
N ASN A 158 16.88 37.19 22.13
CA ASN A 158 16.52 38.31 23.00
C ASN A 158 17.63 38.62 24.02
N GLN A 159 18.19 37.59 24.68
CA GLN A 159 19.31 37.76 25.60
C GLN A 159 20.56 38.34 24.93
N LYS A 160 20.85 37.95 23.68
CA LYS A 160 21.98 38.50 22.93
C LYS A 160 21.72 39.95 22.53
N ASP A 161 20.52 40.29 22.09
CA ASP A 161 20.15 41.65 21.72
C ASP A 161 20.18 42.60 22.93
N GLU A 162 19.70 42.16 24.09
CA GLU A 162 19.84 42.90 25.35
C GLU A 162 21.31 43.18 25.70
N LYS A 163 22.17 42.16 25.60
CA LYS A 163 23.61 42.30 25.84
C LYS A 163 24.25 43.27 24.83
N ILE A 164 23.92 43.15 23.55
CA ILE A 164 24.42 44.05 22.49
C ILE A 164 24.00 45.49 22.78
N ASN A 165 22.74 45.71 23.13
CA ASN A 165 22.22 47.05 23.44
C ASN A 165 22.90 47.64 24.68
N LYS A 166 23.13 46.83 25.72
CA LYS A 166 23.87 47.26 26.91
C LYS A 166 25.30 47.67 26.57
N ILE A 167 26.03 46.85 25.82
CA ILE A 167 27.40 47.16 25.38
C ILE A 167 27.42 48.43 24.51
N ARG A 168 26.46 48.60 23.60
CA ARG A 168 26.34 49.82 22.79
C ARG A 168 26.12 51.06 23.65
N ALA A 169 25.21 51.01 24.61
CA ALA A 169 24.96 52.12 25.52
C ALA A 169 26.19 52.47 26.36
N GLU A 170 26.88 51.46 26.91
CA GLU A 170 28.14 51.64 27.63
C GLU A 170 29.20 52.32 26.73
N LEU A 171 29.36 51.84 25.50
CA LEU A 171 30.30 52.40 24.52
C LEU A 171 29.96 53.86 24.16
N ASP A 172 28.68 54.19 23.96
CA ASP A 172 28.22 55.55 23.66
C ASP A 172 28.49 56.50 24.83
N THR A 173 28.27 56.05 26.07
CA THR A 173 28.57 56.87 27.26
C THR A 173 30.06 57.12 27.41
N GLU A 174 30.90 56.11 27.18
CA GLU A 174 32.36 56.26 27.29
C GLU A 174 32.92 57.15 26.17
N THR A 175 32.40 56.99 24.96
CA THR A 175 32.75 57.85 23.82
C THR A 175 32.38 59.31 24.10
N SER A 176 31.23 59.56 24.74
CA SER A 176 30.79 60.91 25.11
C SER A 176 31.71 61.53 26.17
N LYS A 177 32.06 60.77 27.22
CA LYS A 177 33.03 61.23 28.24
C LYS A 177 34.39 61.55 27.64
N MET A 178 34.95 60.64 26.83
CA MET A 178 36.22 60.88 26.15
C MET A 178 36.18 62.14 25.28
N LYS A 179 35.05 62.39 24.60
CA LYS A 179 34.86 63.60 23.78
C LYS A 179 34.81 64.88 24.63
N GLU A 180 34.13 64.84 25.78
CA GLU A 180 34.11 65.96 26.74
C GLU A 180 35.49 66.25 27.34
N GLU A 181 36.21 65.19 27.74
CA GLU A 181 37.59 65.30 28.22
C GLU A 181 38.52 65.89 27.15
N MET A 182 38.38 65.45 25.89
CA MET A 182 39.15 65.96 24.76
C MET A 182 38.87 67.46 24.54
N LEU A 183 37.61 67.89 24.55
CA LEU A 183 37.25 69.31 24.44
C LEU A 183 37.81 70.15 25.60
N SER A 184 37.77 69.61 26.82
CA SER A 184 38.37 70.26 27.99
C SER A 184 39.89 70.43 27.82
N LYS A 185 40.57 69.37 27.36
CA LYS A 185 42.01 69.40 27.09
C LYS A 185 42.37 70.33 25.93
N GLU A 186 41.57 70.39 24.87
CA GLU A 186 41.74 71.36 23.78
C GLU A 186 41.64 72.80 24.29
N LYS A 187 40.69 73.10 25.18
CA LYS A 187 40.56 74.42 25.81
C LYS A 187 41.76 74.76 26.70
N GLU A 188 42.23 73.82 27.49
CA GLU A 188 43.43 73.97 28.33
C GLU A 188 44.67 74.24 27.47
N ILE A 189 44.86 73.50 26.36
CA ILE A 189 45.93 73.76 25.39
C ILE A 189 45.82 75.16 24.79
N MET A 190 44.61 75.61 24.45
CA MET A 190 44.38 76.94 23.89
C MET A 190 44.75 78.05 24.89
N ASP A 191 44.36 77.89 26.16
CA ASP A 191 44.71 78.83 27.23
C ASP A 191 46.23 78.88 27.46
N LEU A 192 46.88 77.71 27.56
CA LEU A 192 48.33 77.61 27.66
C LEU A 192 49.04 78.26 26.46
N LYS A 193 48.48 78.17 25.26
CA LYS A 193 49.03 78.80 24.05
C LYS A 193 48.91 80.32 24.09
N VAL A 194 47.81 80.86 24.61
CA VAL A 194 47.64 82.31 24.85
C VAL A 194 48.65 82.79 25.89
N GLN A 195 48.74 82.11 27.04
CA GLN A 195 49.71 82.43 28.08
C GLN A 195 51.15 82.37 27.57
N LEU A 196 51.49 81.39 26.73
CA LEU A 196 52.81 81.30 26.09
C LEU A 196 53.09 82.53 25.22
N SER A 197 52.13 82.93 24.38
CA SER A 197 52.27 84.12 23.52
C SER A 197 52.40 85.43 24.32
N GLU A 198 51.68 85.58 25.43
CA GLU A 198 51.85 86.71 26.34
C GLU A 198 53.26 86.71 26.95
N LYS A 199 53.77 85.55 27.38
CA LYS A 199 55.13 85.43 27.91
C LYS A 199 56.19 85.70 26.85
N GLU A 200 55.97 85.27 25.61
CA GLU A 200 56.83 85.59 24.46
C GLU A 200 56.89 87.11 24.26
N SER A 201 55.74 87.81 24.23
CA SER A 201 55.68 89.27 24.09
C SER A 201 56.38 90.01 25.25
N ILE A 202 56.18 89.58 26.49
CA ILE A 202 56.89 90.16 27.65
C ILE A 202 58.39 89.91 27.53
N THR A 203 58.78 88.73 27.05
CA THR A 203 60.20 88.40 26.85
C THR A 203 60.81 89.29 25.77
N GLU A 204 60.12 89.51 24.66
CA GLU A 204 60.53 90.47 23.62
C GLU A 204 60.65 91.90 24.17
N GLU A 205 59.70 92.33 25.00
CA GLU A 205 59.72 93.66 25.64
C GLU A 205 60.90 93.79 26.61
N LEU A 206 61.16 92.77 27.43
CA LEU A 206 62.33 92.71 28.31
C LEU A 206 63.64 92.69 27.51
N VAL A 207 63.70 91.96 26.39
CA VAL A 207 64.86 91.98 25.47
C VAL A 207 65.09 93.39 24.95
N HIS A 208 64.04 94.08 24.50
CA HIS A 208 64.13 95.48 24.07
C HIS A 208 64.60 96.41 25.20
N GLN A 209 64.09 96.24 26.41
CA GLN A 209 64.55 97.02 27.58
C GLN A 209 66.03 96.76 27.89
N VAL A 210 66.47 95.50 27.85
CA VAL A 210 67.89 95.15 28.04
C VAL A 210 68.76 95.75 26.93
N GLU A 211 68.29 95.72 25.67
CA GLU A 211 68.97 96.35 24.53
C GLU A 211 69.10 97.86 24.76
N ASN A 212 68.03 98.54 25.18
CA ASN A 212 68.06 99.97 25.50
C ASN A 212 68.99 100.29 26.68
N TYR A 213 68.94 99.53 27.77
CA TYR A 213 69.87 99.71 28.89
C TYR A 213 71.31 99.47 28.48
N LYS A 214 71.57 98.57 27.54
CA LYS A 214 72.90 98.35 26.97
C LYS A 214 73.38 99.56 26.17
N VAL A 215 72.50 100.18 25.37
CA VAL A 215 72.78 101.43 24.65
C VAL A 215 73.04 102.60 25.61
N GLU A 216 72.29 102.72 26.70
CA GLU A 216 72.52 103.72 27.76
C GLU A 216 73.84 103.47 28.51
N LEU A 217 74.21 102.20 28.74
CA LEU A 217 75.48 101.83 29.35
C LEU A 217 76.68 102.17 28.45
N ASP A 218 76.51 102.09 27.13
CA ASP A 218 77.55 102.50 26.17
C ASP A 218 77.67 104.03 26.07
N HIS A 219 76.55 104.79 26.14
CA HIS A 219 76.58 106.26 26.23
C HIS A 219 77.25 106.78 27.51
N THR A 220 77.11 106.07 28.63
CA THR A 220 77.75 106.45 29.90
C THR A 220 79.24 106.10 29.97
N LYS A 221 79.72 105.16 29.15
CA LYS A 221 81.17 104.86 29.01
C LYS A 221 81.91 105.85 28.10
N GLU A 222 81.22 106.58 27.24
CA GLU A 222 81.84 107.50 26.26
C GLU A 222 82.13 108.93 26.77
N SER A 223 81.90 109.25 28.05
CA SER A 223 82.31 110.55 28.65
C SER A 223 83.39 110.47 29.75
N PRO A 224 84.70 110.33 29.40
CA PRO A 224 85.81 110.55 30.31
C PRO A 224 86.56 111.89 30.07
N ARG A 225 86.12 112.79 29.18
CA ARG A 225 86.90 114.01 28.88
C ARG A 225 86.92 115.06 30.01
N ILE A 226 85.87 115.14 30.82
CA ILE A 226 85.80 116.11 31.94
C ILE A 226 86.60 115.58 33.15
N ILE A 227 86.47 114.29 33.47
CA ILE A 227 87.11 113.68 34.64
C ILE A 227 88.64 113.62 34.49
N VAL A 228 89.15 113.33 33.29
CA VAL A 228 90.61 113.28 33.04
C VAL A 228 91.27 114.66 33.16
N LYS A 229 90.63 115.73 32.66
CA LYS A 229 91.16 117.10 32.76
C LYS A 229 91.17 117.64 34.20
N ILE A 230 90.20 117.25 35.03
CA ILE A 230 90.17 117.64 36.46
C ILE A 230 91.29 116.94 37.23
N LYS A 231 91.58 115.67 36.90
CA LYS A 231 92.60 114.87 37.58
C LYS A 231 94.02 115.38 37.33
N ASP A 232 94.37 115.78 36.11
CA ASP A 232 95.69 116.32 35.76
C ASP A 232 96.04 117.63 36.50
N ILE A 233 95.06 118.52 36.71
CA ILE A 233 95.30 119.78 37.45
C ILE A 233 95.40 119.52 38.95
N MET A 234 94.62 118.56 39.49
CA MET A 234 94.72 118.15 40.89
C MET A 234 96.05 117.46 41.22
N GLU A 235 96.64 116.70 40.30
CA GLU A 235 97.96 116.06 40.52
C GLU A 235 99.11 117.08 40.60
N HIS A 236 98.99 118.25 39.97
CA HIS A 236 100.07 119.26 39.95
C HIS A 236 99.91 120.41 40.95
N LYS A 237 98.69 120.79 41.36
CA LYS A 237 98.46 121.97 42.23
C LYS A 237 97.74 121.68 43.55
N GLY A 238 97.12 120.51 43.74
CA GLY A 238 96.38 120.17 44.95
C GLY A 238 95.11 121.00 45.22
N PHE A 239 94.84 122.05 44.44
CA PHE A 239 93.61 122.84 44.44
C PHE A 239 93.31 123.35 43.02
N LEU A 240 92.03 123.49 42.70
CA LEU A 240 91.54 124.05 41.44
C LEU A 240 91.07 125.48 41.72
N SER A 241 91.61 126.49 41.03
CA SER A 241 91.09 127.86 41.17
C SER A 241 89.88 128.11 40.27
N ASP A 242 88.97 129.00 40.68
CA ASP A 242 87.72 129.28 39.94
C ASP A 242 87.97 129.72 38.48
N LYS A 243 89.07 130.46 38.22
CA LYS A 243 89.48 130.82 36.85
C LYS A 243 89.95 129.63 36.00
N GLU A 244 90.44 128.56 36.61
CA GLU A 244 90.89 127.34 35.92
C GLU A 244 89.71 126.37 35.70
N LEU A 245 88.75 126.30 36.63
CA LEU A 245 87.48 125.58 36.45
C LEU A 245 86.66 126.17 35.28
N GLU A 246 86.58 127.50 35.21
CA GLU A 246 85.80 128.21 34.18
C GLU A 246 86.42 128.08 32.79
N LYS A 247 87.76 127.96 32.69
CA LYS A 247 88.47 127.64 31.44
C LYS A 247 88.27 126.21 30.98
N ILE A 248 88.13 125.25 31.89
CA ILE A 248 87.82 123.85 31.54
C ILE A 248 86.39 123.77 31.03
N LEU A 249 85.43 124.39 31.70
CA LEU A 249 84.02 124.42 31.29
C LEU A 249 83.81 125.14 29.95
N GLN A 250 84.51 126.26 29.67
CA GLN A 250 84.43 126.97 28.38
C GLN A 250 85.15 126.28 27.20
N SER A 251 85.95 125.23 27.46
CA SER A 251 86.63 124.44 26.42
C SER A 251 85.90 123.13 26.07
N THR A 252 84.67 122.95 26.56
CA THR A 252 83.94 121.68 26.51
C THR A 252 82.43 121.81 26.22
N GLU A 253 82.02 122.86 25.50
CA GLU A 253 81.01 122.72 24.43
C GLU A 253 81.70 122.20 23.16
#